data_AF-A0A2E9YI33-F1
#
_entry.id   AF-A0A2E9YI33-F1
#
_cell.length_a   1.000
_cell.length_b   1.000
_cell.length_c   1.000
_cell.angle_alpha   90.00
_cell.angle_beta   90.00
_cell.angle_gamma   90.00
#
_symmetry.space_group_name_H-M   'P 1'
#
loop_
_entity.id
_entity.type
_entity.pdbx_description
1 polymer ?
#
loop_
_entity_poly.entity_id
_entity_poly.type
_entity_poly.pdbx_seq_one_letter_code
_entity_poly.pdbx_strand_id
1 'polypeptide(L)'
;MAHYTILGKDPYWMNFYGLMALTVIEVAAVGIDLSKSTTLAILTVIAIPKFLMIAGIFMHLYGDGDSKVLTLTALFPAFFIIVMVLFIGLTHPEAT
;
A
#
# COMPACT_ATOMS: atom_id res chain seq x y z
N MET A 1 -12.87 1.32 17.22
CA MET A 1 -13.58 2.45 16.57
C MET A 1 -12.63 3.62 16.65
N ALA A 2 -12.16 4.11 15.52
CA ALA A 2 -11.19 5.20 15.45
C ALA A 2 -11.80 6.43 16.10
N HIS A 3 -11.01 7.14 16.92
CA HIS A 3 -11.50 8.27 17.70
C HIS A 3 -11.58 9.58 16.87
N TYR A 4 -11.32 9.48 15.56
CA TYR A 4 -11.31 10.59 14.60
C TYR A 4 -12.20 10.25 13.39
N THR A 5 -12.71 11.30 12.74
CA THR A 5 -13.48 11.18 11.49
C THR A 5 -12.64 11.67 10.33
N ILE A 6 -12.88 11.13 9.13
CA ILE A 6 -12.33 11.69 7.91
C ILE A 6 -13.49 12.24 7.09
N LEU A 7 -13.46 13.55 6.80
CA LEU A 7 -14.56 14.26 6.13
C LEU A 7 -15.92 14.09 6.83
N GLY A 8 -15.92 14.01 8.17
CA GLY A 8 -17.14 13.82 8.97
C GLY A 8 -17.77 12.42 8.85
N LYS A 9 -17.08 11.46 8.24
CA LYS A 9 -17.50 10.07 8.13
C LYS A 9 -16.54 9.14 8.87
N ASP A 10 -17.04 7.94 9.16
CA ASP A 10 -16.24 6.88 9.76
C ASP A 10 -15.03 6.55 8.86
N PRO A 11 -13.81 6.55 9.41
CA PRO A 11 -12.60 6.36 8.63
C PRO A 11 -12.50 4.95 8.04
N TYR A 12 -13.04 3.91 8.68
CA TYR A 12 -12.98 2.55 8.14
C TYR A 12 -13.86 2.42 6.90
N TRP A 13 -15.08 2.95 6.96
CA TRP A 13 -15.98 2.92 5.81
C TRP A 13 -15.42 3.71 4.64
N MET A 14 -14.85 4.89 4.89
CA MET A 14 -14.25 5.68 3.82
C MET A 14 -13.02 4.98 3.22
N ASN A 15 -12.18 4.38 4.07
CA ASN A 15 -11.02 3.61 3.63
C ASN A 15 -11.42 2.38 2.81
N PHE A 16 -12.45 1.65 3.26
CA PHE A 16 -13.00 0.50 2.56
C PHE A 16 -13.45 0.87 1.14
N TYR A 17 -14.27 1.92 1.00
CA TYR A 17 -14.74 2.35 -0.32
C TYR A 17 -13.59 2.82 -1.23
N GLY A 18 -12.61 3.54 -0.68
CA GLY A 18 -11.45 3.94 -1.45
C GLY A 18 -10.61 2.74 -1.93
N LEU A 19 -10.41 1.73 -1.09
CA LEU A 19 -9.71 0.49 -1.47
C LEU A 19 -10.48 -0.30 -2.53
N MET A 20 -11.81 -0.36 -2.42
CA MET A 20 -12.65 -0.98 -3.44
C MET A 20 -12.54 -0.26 -4.78
N ALA A 21 -12.58 1.08 -4.79
CA ALA A 21 -12.42 1.86 -6.03
C ALA A 21 -11.04 1.63 -6.68
N LEU A 22 -9.96 1.67 -5.90
CA LEU A 22 -8.61 1.37 -6.39
C LEU A 22 -8.50 -0.05 -6.95
N THR A 23 -9.14 -1.02 -6.29
CA THR A 23 -9.16 -2.43 -6.74
C THR A 23 -9.92 -2.60 -8.06
N VAL A 24 -11.04 -1.89 -8.24
CA VAL A 24 -11.77 -1.90 -9.52
C VAL A 24 -10.88 -1.37 -10.65
N ILE A 25 -10.08 -0.33 -10.40
CA ILE A 25 -9.14 0.20 -11.40
C ILE A 25 -8.06 -0.83 -11.74
N GLU A 26 -7.50 -1.54 -10.76
CA GLU A 26 -6.51 -2.60 -11.00
C GLU A 26 -7.10 -3.74 -11.84
N VAL A 27 -8.29 -4.21 -11.48
CA VAL A 27 -9.01 -5.26 -12.22
C VAL A 27 -9.32 -4.79 -13.64
N ALA A 28 -9.76 -3.55 -13.81
CA ALA A 28 -10.00 -2.98 -15.14
C ALA A 28 -8.70 -2.95 -15.96
N ALA A 29 -7.60 -2.45 -15.39
CA ALA A 29 -6.31 -2.34 -16.07
C ALA A 29 -5.72 -3.70 -16.50
N VAL A 30 -6.03 -4.78 -15.79
CA VAL A 30 -5.68 -6.15 -16.17
C VAL A 30 -6.69 -6.75 -17.15
N GLY A 31 -7.95 -6.34 -17.07
CA GLY A 31 -9.05 -6.87 -17.89
C GLY A 31 -9.19 -6.27 -19.29
N ILE A 32 -8.56 -5.12 -19.56
CA ILE A 32 -8.50 -4.50 -20.88
C ILE A 32 -7.13 -4.72 -21.54
N ASP A 33 -7.09 -4.67 -22.88
CA ASP A 33 -5.86 -4.89 -23.65
C ASP A 33 -4.96 -3.64 -23.62
N LEU A 34 -4.20 -3.51 -22.53
CA LEU A 34 -3.16 -2.50 -22.35
C LEU A 34 -1.78 -3.09 -22.60
N SER A 35 -0.82 -2.24 -22.97
CA SER A 35 0.58 -2.67 -23.04
C SER A 35 1.06 -3.14 -21.66
N LYS A 36 1.91 -4.17 -21.64
CA LYS A 36 2.46 -4.74 -20.39
C LYS A 36 3.07 -3.66 -19.49
N SER A 37 3.82 -2.72 -20.06
CA SER A 37 4.44 -1.63 -19.30
C SER A 37 3.39 -0.70 -18.67
N THR A 38 2.32 -0.39 -19.39
CA THR A 38 1.22 0.44 -18.88
C THR A 38 0.47 -0.28 -17.75
N THR A 39 0.11 -1.55 -17.92
CA THR A 39 -0.57 -2.32 -16.86
C THR A 39 0.28 -2.40 -15.59
N LEU A 40 1.57 -2.72 -15.72
CA LEU A 40 2.49 -2.78 -14.58
C LEU A 40 2.65 -1.41 -13.89
N ALA A 41 2.71 -0.32 -14.66
CA ALA A 41 2.79 1.02 -14.10
C ALA A 41 1.54 1.37 -13.29
N ILE A 42 0.34 1.06 -13.80
CA ILE A 42 -0.92 1.29 -13.09
C ILE A 42 -0.97 0.51 -11.77
N LEU A 43 -0.66 -0.80 -11.81
CA LEU A 43 -0.65 -1.64 -10.62
C LEU A 43 0.35 -1.14 -9.57
N THR A 44 1.56 -0.76 -10.00
CA THR A 44 2.61 -0.26 -9.11
C THR A 44 2.23 1.07 -8.47
N VAL A 45 1.66 2.00 -9.25
CA VAL A 45 1.22 3.30 -8.72
C VAL A 45 0.07 3.14 -7.74
N ILE A 46 -0.89 2.24 -8.00
CA ILE A 46 -2.03 2.00 -7.10
C ILE A 46 -1.62 1.27 -5.82
N ALA A 47 -0.58 0.45 -5.85
CA ALA A 47 -0.07 -0.23 -4.67
C ALA A 47 0.34 0.76 -3.56
N ILE A 48 0.86 1.94 -3.91
CA ILE A 48 1.31 2.97 -2.95
C ILE A 48 0.16 3.49 -2.07
N PRO A 49 -0.91 4.11 -2.61
CA PRO A 49 -2.01 4.59 -1.79
C PRO A 49 -2.72 3.44 -1.06
N LYS A 50 -2.86 2.24 -1.66
CA LYS A 50 -3.45 1.09 -0.96
C LYS A 50 -2.64 0.69 0.26
N PHE A 51 -1.32 0.65 0.14
CA PHE A 51 -0.42 0.37 1.26
C PHE A 51 -0.62 1.38 2.39
N LEU A 52 -0.64 2.69 2.09
CA LEU A 52 -0.82 3.74 3.08
C LEU A 52 -2.21 3.70 3.76
N MET A 53 -3.25 3.43 2.97
CA MET A 53 -4.63 3.28 3.44
C MET A 53 -4.78 2.10 4.40
N ILE A 54 -4.15 0.96 4.10
CA ILE A 54 -4.19 -0.22 4.96
C ILE A 54 -3.33 0.01 6.21
N ALA A 55 -2.07 0.43 6.03
CA ALA A 55 -1.13 0.65 7.12
C ALA A 55 -1.64 1.70 8.11
N GLY A 56 -2.05 2.87 7.61
CA GLY A 56 -2.50 3.97 8.46
C GLY A 56 -3.81 3.68 9.18
N ILE A 57 -4.83 3.21 8.46
CA ILE A 57 -6.22 3.16 8.97
C ILE A 57 -6.59 1.77 9.49
N PHE A 58 -6.35 0.70 8.73
CA PHE A 58 -6.75 -0.65 9.15
C PHE A 58 -5.77 -1.29 10.13
N MET A 59 -4.48 -0.98 10.02
CA MET A 59 -3.44 -1.47 10.94
C MET A 59 -3.16 -0.49 12.09
N HIS A 60 -3.85 0.65 12.16
CA HIS A 60 -3.70 1.67 13.20
C HIS A 60 -2.25 2.17 13.38
N LEU A 61 -1.45 2.14 12.32
CA LEU A 61 -0.08 2.64 12.35
C LEU A 61 -0.04 4.18 12.36
N TYR A 62 -1.17 4.86 12.23
CA TYR A 62 -1.24 6.31 12.28
C TYR A 62 -2.48 6.79 13.05
N GLY A 63 -2.31 7.84 13.87
CA GLY A 63 -3.42 8.57 14.51
C GLY A 63 -3.82 8.10 15.91
N ASP A 64 -3.46 6.89 16.33
CA ASP A 64 -3.76 6.35 17.65
C ASP A 64 -2.59 6.55 18.63
N GLY A 65 -2.88 6.43 19.94
CA GLY A 65 -1.91 6.74 21.01
C GLY A 65 -0.68 5.82 21.01
N ASP A 66 -0.80 4.60 20.51
CA ASP A 66 0.23 3.57 20.41
C ASP A 66 0.83 3.43 18.99
N SER A 67 0.28 4.12 17.99
CA SER A 67 0.69 4.05 16.58
C SER A 67 2.20 4.23 16.35
N LYS A 68 2.87 5.03 17.19
CA LYS A 68 4.33 5.27 17.06
C LYS A 68 5.16 4.01 17.29
N VAL A 69 4.82 3.24 18.34
CA VAL A 69 5.55 2.01 18.67
C VAL A 69 5.24 0.95 17.62
N LEU A 70 3.96 0.79 17.24
CA LEU A 70 3.54 -0.15 16.21
C LEU A 70 4.20 0.14 14.86
N THR A 71 4.30 1.42 14.47
CA THR A 71 5.00 1.83 13.25
C THR A 71 6.48 1.50 13.30
N LEU A 72 7.17 1.79 14.41
CA LEU A 72 8.58 1.44 14.56
C LEU A 72 8.80 -0.08 14.46
N THR A 73 7.92 -0.87 15.07
CA THR A 73 7.96 -2.34 14.96
C THR A 73 7.71 -2.80 13.52
N ALA A 74 6.81 -2.15 12.77
CA ALA A 74 6.54 -2.48 11.36
C ALA A 74 7.68 -2.07 10.42
N LEU A 75 8.37 -0.96 10.71
CA LEU A 75 9.50 -0.48 9.92
C LEU A 75 10.72 -1.39 9.99
N PHE A 76 10.91 -2.11 11.10
CA PHE A 76 12.03 -3.03 11.26
C PHE A 76 12.04 -4.15 10.20
N PRO A 77 11.02 -5.03 10.08
CA PRO A 77 10.97 -6.02 9.01
C PRO A 77 10.87 -5.40 7.62
N ALA A 78 10.18 -4.25 7.46
CA ALA A 78 10.09 -3.56 6.18
C ALA A 78 11.48 -3.14 5.67
N PHE A 79 12.36 -2.65 6.54
CA PHE A 79 13.74 -2.32 6.20
C PHE A 79 14.49 -3.53 5.63
N PHE A 80 14.42 -4.70 6.29
CA PHE A 80 15.09 -5.91 5.80
C PHE A 80 14.50 -6.39 4.48
N ILE A 81 13.19 -6.30 4.29
CA ILE A 81 12.54 -6.66 3.02
C ILE A 81 13.04 -5.74 1.89
N ILE A 82 13.09 -4.42 2.13
CA ILE A 82 13.58 -3.45 1.15
C ILE A 82 15.03 -3.75 0.79
N VAL A 83 15.90 -3.94 1.80
CA VAL A 83 17.30 -4.32 1.59
C VAL A 83 17.37 -5.61 0.79
N MET A 84 16.66 -6.66 1.18
CA MET A 84 16.68 -7.95 0.49
C MET A 84 16.23 -7.82 -0.97
N VAL A 85 15.14 -7.11 -1.26
CA VAL A 85 14.65 -6.90 -2.64
C VAL A 85 15.66 -6.10 -3.46
N LEU A 86 16.27 -5.05 -2.89
CA LEU A 86 17.30 -4.27 -3.57
C LEU A 86 18.54 -5.12 -3.86
N PHE A 87 19.06 -5.87 -2.88
CA PHE A 87 20.25 -6.69 -3.08
C PHE A 87 19.99 -7.83 -4.07
N ILE A 88 18.87 -8.56 -3.95
CA ILE A 88 18.48 -9.57 -4.94
C ILE A 88 18.37 -8.94 -6.33
N GLY A 89 17.74 -7.76 -6.43
CA GLY A 89 17.60 -7.02 -7.67
C GLY A 89 18.92 -6.50 -8.25
N LEU A 90 19.93 -6.22 -7.43
CA LEU A 90 21.24 -5.75 -7.89
C LEU A 90 22.24 -6.89 -8.17
N THR A 91 22.01 -8.09 -7.60
CA THR A 91 22.92 -9.23 -7.72
C THR A 91 22.35 -10.39 -8.53
N HIS A 92 21.36 -10.14 -9.40
CA HIS A 92 20.79 -11.18 -10.26
C HIS A 92 21.65 -11.39 -11.53
N PRO A 93 21.64 -12.60 -12.13
CA PRO A 93 22.53 -12.95 -13.25
C PRO A 93 22.36 -12.07 -14.50
N GLU A 94 21.21 -11.40 -14.64
CA GLU A 94 20.87 -10.52 -15.76
C GLU A 94 21.08 -9.03 -15.42
N ALA A 95 21.70 -8.70 -14.28
CA ALA A 95 21.92 -7.32 -13.82
C ALA A 95 23.03 -6.54 -14.57
N THR A 96 23.53 -7.07 -15.69
CA THR A 96 24.63 -6.51 -16.49
C THR A 96 24.15 -5.89 -17.79
#